data_AF-A0A7J8X9B4-F1
#
_entry.id   AF-A0A7J8X9B4-F1
#
_cell.length_a   1.000
_cell.length_b   1.000
_cell.length_c   1.000
_cell.angle_alpha   90.00
_cell.angle_beta   90.00
_cell.angle_gamma   90.00
#
_symmetry.space_group_name_H-M   'P 1'
#
loop_
_entity.id
_entity.type
_entity.pdbx_description
1 polymer ?
#
loop_
_entity_poly.entity_id
_entity_poly.type
_entity_poly.pdbx_seq_one_letter_code
_entity_poly.pdbx_strand_id
1 'polypeptide(L)'
;MLSTSGRTSATAGSDKTNRFALLFGTLDGSIGCIAPLDELTFRRLQSLQKKLVDAVPHVAGLNPRSFRHFRSNGKAHRPGPDSIVDCELLCHYEMLPLEEQLEIAHQIGTTRSQILSNLNDLTLGTSFL
;
A
#
# COMPACT_ATOMS: atom_id res chain seq x y z
N MET A 1 -17.49 41.05 -28.75
CA MET A 1 -18.02 39.80 -28.19
C MET A 1 -17.27 38.64 -28.85
N LEU A 2 -16.10 38.27 -28.32
CA LEU A 2 -15.26 37.21 -28.89
C LEU A 2 -15.58 35.91 -28.14
N SER A 3 -16.16 34.94 -28.84
CA SER A 3 -16.50 33.61 -28.30
C SER A 3 -15.23 32.76 -28.21
N THR A 4 -14.68 32.58 -27.01
CA THR A 4 -13.62 31.59 -26.76
C THR A 4 -14.27 30.26 -26.37
N SER A 5 -14.63 29.47 -27.38
CA SER A 5 -15.11 28.09 -27.20
C SER A 5 -14.03 27.21 -26.57
N GLY A 6 -14.48 26.44 -25.58
CA GLY A 6 -13.67 25.71 -24.61
C GLY A 6 -12.59 24.81 -25.21
N ARG A 7 -11.40 24.93 -24.62
CA ARG A 7 -10.37 23.90 -24.69
C ARG A 7 -10.93 22.70 -23.91
N THR A 8 -11.41 21.70 -24.64
CA THR A 8 -11.73 20.39 -24.09
C THR A 8 -10.54 19.95 -23.26
N SER A 9 -10.77 19.74 -21.97
CA SER A 9 -9.81 19.08 -21.09
C SER A 9 -9.67 17.65 -21.61
N ALA A 10 -8.72 17.46 -22.53
CA ALA A 10 -8.21 16.14 -22.85
C ALA A 10 -7.88 15.50 -21.51
N THR A 11 -8.62 14.44 -21.17
CA THR A 11 -8.24 13.49 -20.12
C THR A 11 -6.78 13.19 -20.36
N ALA A 12 -5.91 13.71 -19.49
CA ALA A 12 -4.49 13.44 -19.52
C ALA A 12 -4.37 11.92 -19.57
N GLY A 13 -3.95 11.39 -20.71
CA GLY A 13 -3.64 9.99 -20.84
C GLY A 13 -2.64 9.72 -19.73
N SER A 14 -3.02 8.82 -18.81
CA SER A 14 -2.13 8.37 -17.74
C SER A 14 -0.77 8.13 -18.35
N ASP A 15 0.23 8.93 -17.97
CA ASP A 15 1.63 8.63 -18.21
C ASP A 15 1.84 7.24 -17.63
N LYS A 16 1.73 6.21 -18.47
CA LYS A 16 2.11 4.84 -18.15
C LYS A 16 3.63 4.87 -18.14
N THR A 17 4.16 5.47 -17.08
CA THR A 17 5.58 5.54 -16.79
C THR A 17 6.10 4.11 -16.76
N ASN A 18 7.29 3.91 -17.32
CA ASN A 18 8.07 2.69 -17.13
C ASN A 18 8.32 2.50 -15.62
N ARG A 19 7.40 1.84 -14.92
CA ARG A 19 7.54 1.50 -13.51
C ARG A 19 8.23 0.16 -13.42
N PHE A 20 9.37 0.14 -12.74
CA PHE A 20 10.11 -1.09 -12.46
C PHE A 20 9.96 -1.43 -11.00
N ALA A 21 9.65 -2.68 -10.73
CA ALA A 21 9.75 -3.25 -9.40
C ALA A 21 11.20 -3.66 -9.13
N LEU A 22 11.66 -3.49 -7.89
CA LEU A 22 12.95 -3.98 -7.42
C LEU A 22 12.78 -5.39 -6.85
N LEU A 23 13.33 -6.39 -7.51
CA LEU A 23 13.40 -7.77 -7.02
C LEU A 23 14.71 -7.99 -6.25
N PHE A 24 14.65 -8.67 -5.11
CA PHE A 24 15.84 -8.99 -4.29
C PHE A 24 15.70 -10.34 -3.59
N GLY A 25 16.84 -10.97 -3.28
CA GLY A 25 16.91 -12.15 -2.42
C GLY A 25 17.44 -11.80 -1.03
N THR A 26 17.04 -12.57 -0.02
CA THR A 26 17.60 -12.48 1.34
C THR A 26 18.56 -13.62 1.64
N LEU A 27 19.37 -13.48 2.69
CA LEU A 27 20.31 -14.52 3.12
C LEU A 27 19.61 -15.78 3.67
N ASP A 28 18.36 -15.64 4.13
CA ASP A 28 17.54 -16.74 4.63
C ASP A 28 16.73 -17.43 3.52
N GLY A 29 17.01 -17.11 2.25
CA GLY A 29 16.44 -17.79 1.09
C GLY A 29 15.09 -17.25 0.61
N SER A 30 14.59 -16.14 1.17
CA SER A 30 13.36 -15.52 0.66
C SER A 30 13.63 -14.63 -0.57
N ILE A 31 12.63 -14.51 -1.43
CA ILE A 31 12.60 -13.57 -2.55
C ILE A 31 11.59 -12.48 -2.20
N GLY A 32 11.98 -11.22 -2.30
CA GLY A 32 11.16 -10.06 -2.00
C GLY A 32 11.11 -9.06 -3.15
N CYS A 33 10.10 -8.21 -3.14
CA CYS A 33 9.90 -7.17 -4.15
C CYS A 33 9.50 -5.83 -3.50
N ILE A 34 10.02 -4.72 -4.05
CA ILE A 34 9.52 -3.37 -3.79
C ILE A 34 8.94 -2.82 -5.08
N ALA A 35 7.64 -2.55 -5.09
CA ALA A 35 6.93 -1.98 -6.23
C ALA A 35 6.54 -0.51 -5.96
N PRO A 36 6.70 0.40 -6.94
CA PRO A 36 6.30 1.79 -6.78
C PRO A 36 4.78 1.96 -6.84
N LEU A 37 4.23 2.73 -5.91
CA LEU A 37 2.82 3.10 -5.86
C LEU A 37 2.64 4.56 -6.28
N ASP A 38 1.48 4.88 -6.84
CA ASP A 38 1.03 6.26 -6.96
C ASP A 38 0.63 6.81 -5.59
N GLU A 39 0.77 8.13 -5.40
CA GLU A 39 0.54 8.78 -4.11
C GLU A 39 -0.85 8.49 -3.52
N LEU A 40 -1.89 8.46 -4.36
CA LEU A 40 -3.25 8.21 -3.89
C LEU A 40 -3.41 6.78 -3.37
N THR A 41 -2.94 5.78 -4.11
CA THR A 41 -2.93 4.38 -3.66
C THR A 41 -2.07 4.19 -2.41
N PHE A 42 -0.88 4.79 -2.38
CA PHE A 42 0.00 4.75 -1.21
C PHE A 42 -0.71 5.28 0.05
N ARG A 43 -1.33 6.46 -0.01
CA ARG A 43 -2.03 7.04 1.14
C ARG A 43 -3.19 6.17 1.62
N ARG A 44 -3.97 5.61 0.70
CA ARG A 44 -5.09 4.71 1.02
C ARG A 44 -4.60 3.45 1.73
N LEU A 45 -3.60 2.78 1.14
CA LEU A 45 -3.02 1.56 1.71
C LEU A 45 -2.28 1.83 3.03
N GLN A 46 -1.62 2.97 3.18
CA GLN A 46 -0.99 3.35 4.44
C GLN A 46 -2.02 3.55 5.57
N SER A 47 -3.17 4.16 5.28
CA SER A 47 -4.26 4.28 6.25
C SER A 47 -4.86 2.92 6.60
N LEU A 48 -5.04 2.05 5.61
CA LEU A 48 -5.48 0.67 5.83
C LEU A 48 -4.50 -0.09 6.74
N GLN A 49 -3.20 -0.04 6.44
CA GLN A 49 -2.15 -0.67 7.24
C GLN A 49 -2.24 -0.23 8.71
N LYS A 50 -2.35 1.09 8.97
CA LYS A 50 -2.48 1.62 10.33
C LYS A 50 -3.68 1.03 11.05
N LYS A 51 -4.82 0.86 10.36
CA LYS A 51 -6.02 0.28 10.95
C LYS A 51 -5.87 -1.22 11.21
N LEU A 52 -5.22 -1.96 10.32
CA LEU A 52 -5.00 -3.41 10.47
C LEU A 52 -4.05 -3.77 11.61
N VAL A 53 -3.09 -2.89 11.96
CA VAL A 53 -2.23 -3.09 13.15
C VAL A 53 -3.08 -3.29 14.41
N ASP A 54 -4.20 -2.58 14.54
CA ASP A 54 -5.05 -2.64 15.73
C ASP A 54 -6.27 -3.58 15.55
N ALA A 55 -6.72 -3.78 14.31
CA ALA A 55 -7.93 -4.55 14.01
C ALA A 55 -7.71 -6.06 13.91
N VAL A 56 -6.50 -6.50 13.55
CA VAL A 56 -6.20 -7.93 13.33
C VAL A 56 -5.40 -8.50 14.51
N PRO A 57 -5.73 -9.69 15.02
CA PRO A 57 -4.88 -10.37 15.99
C PRO A 57 -3.57 -10.83 15.34
N HIS A 58 -2.43 -10.39 15.89
CA HIS A 58 -1.11 -10.76 15.38
C HIS A 58 -0.54 -11.98 16.10
N VAL A 59 0.12 -12.84 15.36
CA VAL A 59 0.79 -14.03 15.91
C VAL A 59 1.76 -13.63 17.01
N ALA A 60 1.71 -14.34 18.14
CA ALA A 60 2.51 -14.08 19.34
C ALA A 60 2.37 -12.66 19.92
N GLY A 61 1.31 -11.91 19.58
CA GLY A 61 1.09 -10.55 20.07
C GLY A 61 2.13 -9.53 19.56
N LEU A 62 2.83 -9.85 18.46
CA LEU A 62 3.85 -8.99 17.89
C LEU A 62 3.22 -7.79 17.17
N ASN A 63 3.92 -6.65 17.19
CA ASN A 63 3.49 -5.47 16.45
C ASN A 63 4.19 -5.44 15.07
N PRO A 64 3.45 -5.62 13.95
CA PRO A 64 4.05 -5.65 12.61
C PRO A 64 4.70 -4.32 12.21
N ARG A 65 4.17 -3.18 12.65
CA ARG A 65 4.78 -1.86 12.40
C ARG A 65 6.13 -1.73 13.08
N SER A 66 6.23 -2.13 14.34
CA SER A 66 7.50 -2.13 15.09
C SER A 66 8.51 -3.16 14.57
N PHE A 67 8.03 -4.24 13.93
CA PHE A 67 8.87 -5.21 13.25
C PHE A 67 9.50 -4.63 11.99
N ARG A 68 8.73 -3.88 11.17
CA ARG A 68 9.22 -3.25 9.93
C ARG A 68 9.99 -1.94 10.14
N HIS A 69 9.96 -1.36 11.34
CA HIS A 69 10.77 -0.17 11.62
C HIS A 69 12.27 -0.45 11.46
N PHE A 70 12.95 0.48 10.80
CA PHE A 70 14.40 0.44 10.63
C PHE A 70 15.12 0.33 11.98
N ARG A 71 16.11 -0.57 12.06
CA ARG A 71 16.96 -0.78 13.24
C ARG A 71 18.43 -0.62 12.83
N SER A 72 19.18 0.18 13.59
CA SER A 72 20.62 0.33 13.43
C SER A 72 21.33 0.04 14.74
N ASN A 73 22.37 -0.79 14.71
CA ASN A 73 23.23 -1.04 15.86
C ASN A 73 24.22 0.13 16.01
N GLY A 74 23.87 1.20 16.74
CA GLY A 74 24.77 2.36 16.93
C GLY A 74 24.06 3.69 17.21
N LYS A 75 24.71 4.81 16.84
CA LYS A 75 24.23 6.19 17.06
C LYS A 75 22.79 6.37 16.57
N ALA A 76 22.05 7.26 17.24
CA ALA A 76 20.68 7.62 16.93
C ALA A 76 20.52 8.00 15.45
N HIS A 77 19.98 7.08 14.65
CA HIS A 77 19.52 7.38 13.32
C HIS A 77 18.08 7.86 13.42
N ARG A 78 17.73 8.92 12.68
CA ARG A 78 16.33 9.33 12.53
C ARG A 78 15.54 8.16 11.97
N PRO A 79 14.33 7.85 12.49
CA PRO A 79 13.49 6.85 11.86
C PRO A 79 13.38 7.21 10.37
N GLY A 80 13.67 6.24 9.51
CA GLY A 80 13.54 6.41 8.07
C GLY A 80 12.12 6.86 7.70
N PRO A 81 11.92 7.41 6.50
CA PRO A 81 10.60 7.86 6.07
C PRO A 81 9.58 6.71 6.13
N ASP A 82 8.39 6.99 6.68
CA ASP A 82 7.22 6.08 6.68
C ASP A 82 6.58 6.11 5.28
N SER A 83 7.34 5.63 4.29
CA SER A 83 7.01 5.69 2.85
C SER A 83 6.88 4.32 2.19
N ILE A 84 6.86 3.25 2.98
CA ILE A 84 6.71 1.87 2.50
C ILE A 84 5.50 1.27 3.20
N VAL A 85 4.64 0.61 2.43
CA VAL A 85 3.53 -0.18 2.96
C VAL A 85 3.89 -1.67 2.96
N ASP A 86 3.47 -2.38 3.99
CA ASP A 86 3.69 -3.80 4.20
C ASP A 86 2.57 -4.60 3.56
N CYS A 87 2.84 -5.18 2.39
CA CYS A 87 1.86 -5.95 1.65
C CYS A 87 1.42 -7.21 2.38
N GLU A 88 2.30 -7.84 3.16
CA GLU A 88 1.98 -9.05 3.93
C GLU A 88 0.88 -8.75 4.96
N LEU A 89 0.99 -7.61 5.65
CA LEU A 89 -0.05 -7.13 6.55
C LEU A 89 -1.33 -6.74 5.79
N LEU A 90 -1.21 -6.05 4.66
CA LEU A 90 -2.37 -5.61 3.86
C LEU A 90 -3.21 -6.80 3.35
N CYS A 91 -2.59 -7.91 2.97
CA CYS A 91 -3.29 -9.12 2.53
C CYS A 91 -4.23 -9.70 3.60
N HIS A 92 -4.01 -9.41 4.88
CA HIS A 92 -4.91 -9.87 5.94
C HIS A 92 -6.32 -9.24 5.84
N TYR A 93 -6.44 -8.06 5.21
CA TYR A 93 -7.75 -7.42 5.01
C TYR A 93 -8.72 -8.32 4.23
N GLU A 94 -8.23 -9.04 3.22
CA GLU A 94 -9.08 -9.91 2.39
C GLU A 94 -9.63 -11.12 3.17
N MET A 95 -8.93 -11.52 4.23
CA MET A 95 -9.28 -12.66 5.08
C MET A 95 -10.28 -12.29 6.18
N LEU A 96 -10.54 -10.99 6.40
CA LEU A 96 -11.51 -10.54 7.41
C LEU A 96 -12.95 -10.85 6.98
N PRO A 97 -13.88 -11.03 7.93
CA PRO A 97 -15.31 -11.04 7.63
C PRO A 97 -15.76 -9.79 6.86
N LEU A 98 -16.77 -9.93 5.99
CA LEU A 98 -17.25 -8.84 5.15
C LEU A 98 -17.64 -7.59 5.96
N GLU A 99 -18.28 -7.78 7.12
CA GLU A 99 -18.71 -6.70 8.01
C GLU A 99 -17.50 -5.88 8.49
N GLU A 100 -16.47 -6.54 9.00
CA GLU A 100 -15.22 -5.90 9.44
C GLU A 100 -14.51 -5.17 8.28
N GLN A 101 -14.49 -5.77 7.08
CA GLN A 101 -13.94 -5.11 5.89
C GLN A 101 -14.66 -3.80 5.60
N LEU A 102 -16.00 -3.79 5.63
CA LEU A 102 -16.81 -2.60 5.39
C LEU A 102 -16.61 -1.54 6.47
N GLU A 103 -16.58 -1.93 7.74
CA GLU A 103 -16.34 -1.02 8.86
C GLU A 103 -14.97 -0.36 8.78
N ILE A 104 -13.91 -1.14 8.54
CA ILE A 104 -12.54 -0.65 8.39
C ILE A 104 -12.46 0.33 7.22
N ALA A 105 -13.03 -0.03 6.06
CA ALA A 105 -13.03 0.84 4.89
C ALA A 105 -13.71 2.19 5.18
N HIS A 106 -14.86 2.15 5.84
CA HIS A 106 -15.59 3.35 6.25
C HIS A 106 -14.76 4.23 7.21
N GLN A 107 -14.13 3.63 8.22
CA GLN A 107 -13.33 4.34 9.22
C GLN A 107 -12.10 5.06 8.63
N ILE A 108 -11.51 4.52 7.56
CA ILE A 108 -10.38 5.16 6.87
C ILE A 108 -10.81 6.07 5.71
N GLY A 109 -12.12 6.28 5.51
CA GLY A 109 -12.66 7.20 4.51
C GLY A 109 -12.58 6.71 3.07
N THR A 110 -12.72 5.40 2.85
CA THR A 110 -12.70 4.79 1.51
C THR A 110 -13.78 3.70 1.38
N THR A 111 -13.80 2.97 0.27
CA THR A 111 -14.72 1.84 0.08
C THR A 111 -13.96 0.52 -0.01
N ARG A 112 -14.59 -0.57 0.42
CA ARG A 112 -14.06 -1.93 0.26
C ARG A 112 -13.65 -2.20 -1.19
N SER A 113 -14.47 -1.77 -2.16
CA SER A 113 -14.18 -1.96 -3.58
C SER A 113 -12.90 -1.24 -4.02
N GLN A 114 -12.63 -0.04 -3.52
CA GLN A 114 -11.40 0.69 -3.83
C GLN A 114 -10.16 0.00 -3.25
N ILE A 115 -10.27 -0.50 -2.01
CA ILE A 115 -9.19 -1.25 -1.36
C ILE A 115 -8.88 -2.51 -2.18
N LEU A 116 -9.88 -3.34 -2.46
CA LEU A 116 -9.69 -4.59 -3.19
C LEU A 116 -9.19 -4.35 -4.62
N SER A 117 -9.65 -3.29 -5.29
CA SER A 117 -9.09 -2.89 -6.59
C SER A 117 -7.60 -2.60 -6.47
N ASN A 118 -7.16 -1.84 -5.46
CA ASN A 118 -5.74 -1.52 -5.30
C ASN A 118 -4.87 -2.73 -4.94
N LEU A 119 -5.38 -3.65 -4.12
CA LEU A 119 -4.67 -4.90 -3.81
C LEU A 119 -4.55 -5.80 -5.04
N ASN A 120 -5.61 -5.88 -5.85
CA ASN A 120 -5.60 -6.64 -7.10
C ASN A 120 -4.66 -6.01 -8.14
N ASP A 121 -4.70 -4.68 -8.32
CA ASP A 121 -3.81 -3.96 -9.22
C ASP A 121 -2.32 -4.21 -8.86
N LEU A 122 -2.02 -4.23 -7.56
CA LEU A 122 -0.69 -4.55 -7.07
C LEU A 122 -0.31 -6.01 -7.35
N THR A 123 -1.21 -6.95 -7.04
CA THR A 123 -1.00 -8.39 -7.28
C THR A 123 -0.74 -8.68 -8.76
N LEU A 124 -1.53 -8.08 -9.66
CA LEU A 124 -1.33 -8.20 -11.10
C LEU A 124 -0.02 -7.55 -11.55
N GLY A 125 0.28 -6.36 -11.03
CA GLY A 125 1.51 -5.63 -11.32
C GLY A 125 2.79 -6.33 -10.85
N THR A 126 2.69 -7.21 -9.85
CA THR A 126 3.82 -7.99 -9.31
C THR A 126 3.70 -9.49 -9.58
N SER A 127 2.86 -9.92 -10.52
CA SER A 127 2.59 -11.34 -10.84
C SER A 127 3.77 -12.14 -11.41
N PHE A 128 4.92 -11.51 -11.62
CA PHE A 128 6.17 -12.17 -12.01
C PHE A 128 6.89 -12.85 -10.83
N LEU A 129 6.41 -12.63 -9.60
CA LEU A 129 6.77 -13.39 -8.40
C LEU A 129 5.84 -14.60 -8.25
#